data_AF-A0A1H6UFK6-F1
#
_entry.id   AF-A0A1H6UFK6-F1
#
_cell.length_a   1.000
_cell.length_b   1.000
_cell.length_c   1.000
_cell.angle_alpha   90.00
_cell.angle_beta   90.00
_cell.angle_gamma   90.00
#
_symmetry.space_group_name_H-M   'P 1'
#
loop_
_entity.id
_entity.type
_entity.pdbx_description
1 polymer ?
#
loop_
_entity_poly.entity_id
_entity_poly.type
_entity_poly.pdbx_seq_one_letter_code
_entity_poly.pdbx_strand_id
1 'polypeptide(L)'
;MSEIIHSPLVATVLVFALIAFGEWLSIVSRARVPMLLTAMVGFMILTWTGIFPENILESSQFAALGAILIGPAIVHMGTLIPMKVLREQYRAVVISLAGVVVAAILIFTIIPFVFNFETAVAGMGPISGGVVAMIITTEKLKELDLGTVALIPALIVAFQGLIGMPLALNFMRSYAKRLLGKIDDGTFTPMNAQLVEELEETKKLGPVRSSMTIRLFLVFVVGALGVVLGSITPINYSIWCLVFGIIGAKIGFLEQESLVKANSFTLTLVGIMFVVIGSMAGVSPQDVMKQLPAVAAIIILGTAGIALGGYVGAKLVKWDPLKGMPVALTALFGFPGDYLLCEEVARSTARTKDEEKLIFNELLTPMLIGGFTTVTVASVFIAGILVSFL
;
A
#
# COMPACT_ATOMS: atom_id res chain seq x y z
N MET A 1 27.74 -6.97 22.68
CA MET A 1 26.31 -7.02 22.30
C MET A 1 26.02 -6.11 21.11
N SER A 2 26.58 -4.89 21.07
CA SER A 2 26.50 -3.98 19.91
C SER A 2 27.01 -4.59 18.59
N GLU A 3 28.21 -5.20 18.57
CA GLU A 3 28.77 -5.78 17.33
C GLU A 3 27.94 -6.92 16.73
N ILE A 4 27.25 -7.71 17.56
CA ILE A 4 26.43 -8.85 17.10
C ILE A 4 25.14 -8.34 16.46
N ILE A 5 24.56 -7.25 16.96
CA ILE A 5 23.31 -6.67 16.42
C ILE A 5 23.54 -6.06 15.02
N HIS A 6 24.76 -5.59 14.73
CA HIS A 6 25.13 -5.10 13.40
C HIS A 6 25.38 -6.20 12.37
N SER A 7 25.41 -7.48 12.78
CA SER A 7 25.45 -8.59 11.84
C SER A 7 24.19 -8.59 10.97
N PRO A 8 24.29 -8.63 9.62
CA PRO A 8 23.13 -8.51 8.75
C PRO A 8 22.02 -9.52 9.04
N LEU A 9 22.38 -10.76 9.36
CA LEU A 9 21.42 -11.80 9.70
C LEU A 9 20.71 -11.50 11.03
N VAL A 10 21.44 -11.02 12.04
CA VAL A 10 20.87 -10.72 13.36
C VAL A 10 19.95 -9.51 13.27
N ALA A 11 20.39 -8.43 12.60
CA ALA A 11 19.56 -7.25 12.33
C ALA A 11 18.27 -7.63 11.60
N THR A 12 18.38 -8.51 10.59
CA THR A 12 17.21 -9.03 9.86
C THR A 12 16.27 -9.80 10.79
N VAL A 13 16.78 -10.71 11.61
CA VAL A 13 15.94 -11.50 12.53
C VAL A 13 15.21 -10.61 13.53
N LEU A 14 15.87 -9.57 14.06
CA LEU A 14 15.24 -8.65 15.03
C LEU A 14 14.07 -7.88 14.41
N VAL A 15 14.24 -7.32 13.22
CA VAL A 15 13.15 -6.61 12.52
C VAL A 15 12.08 -7.60 12.06
N PHE A 16 12.48 -8.77 11.55
CA PHE A 16 11.55 -9.80 11.11
C PHE A 16 10.74 -10.39 12.26
N ALA A 17 11.29 -10.44 13.48
CA ALA A 17 10.55 -10.84 14.68
C ALA A 17 9.36 -9.92 14.97
N LEU A 18 9.47 -8.62 14.67
CA LEU A 18 8.34 -7.69 14.79
C LEU A 18 7.24 -7.97 13.77
N ILE A 19 7.61 -8.30 12.54
CA ILE A 19 6.68 -8.70 11.49
C ILE A 19 5.99 -10.01 11.88
N ALA A 20 6.75 -11.00 12.36
CA ALA A 20 6.20 -12.28 12.82
C ALA A 20 5.27 -12.12 14.02
N PHE A 21 5.63 -11.24 14.97
CA PHE A 21 4.78 -10.88 16.09
C PHE A 21 3.49 -10.18 15.62
N GLY A 22 3.60 -9.29 14.65
CA GLY A 22 2.44 -8.64 14.01
C GLY A 22 1.51 -9.64 13.35
N GLU A 23 2.05 -10.61 12.63
CA GLU A 23 1.26 -11.69 12.01
C GLU A 23 0.53 -12.54 13.06
N TRP A 24 1.24 -12.94 14.13
CA TRP A 24 0.62 -13.66 15.24
C TRP A 24 -0.52 -12.85 15.89
N LEU A 25 -0.31 -11.55 16.12
CA LEU A 25 -1.33 -10.68 16.69
C LEU A 25 -2.53 -10.49 15.75
N SER A 26 -2.29 -10.39 14.44
CA SER A 26 -3.33 -10.35 13.41
C SER A 26 -4.19 -11.63 13.43
N ILE A 27 -3.57 -12.81 13.50
CA ILE A 27 -4.27 -14.09 13.61
C ILE A 27 -5.12 -14.15 14.88
N VAL A 28 -4.52 -13.90 16.05
CA VAL A 28 -5.22 -14.00 17.35
C VAL A 28 -6.34 -12.98 17.48
N SER A 29 -6.13 -11.76 16.96
CA SER A 29 -7.13 -10.69 17.00
C SER A 29 -8.25 -10.86 15.97
N ARG A 30 -8.15 -11.85 15.08
CA ARG A 30 -9.01 -12.08 13.90
C ARG A 30 -9.02 -10.86 12.98
N ALA A 31 -7.83 -10.48 12.54
CA ALA A 31 -7.50 -9.31 11.75
C ALA A 31 -7.77 -7.96 12.44
N ARG A 32 -8.26 -7.86 13.67
CA ARG A 32 -8.57 -6.54 14.28
C ARG A 32 -7.35 -5.61 14.39
N VAL A 33 -6.15 -6.18 14.51
CA VAL A 33 -4.90 -5.43 14.56
C VAL A 33 -4.05 -5.85 13.35
N PRO A 34 -3.79 -4.94 12.39
CA PRO A 34 -2.99 -5.24 11.21
C PRO A 34 -1.54 -5.61 11.55
N MET A 35 -0.98 -6.60 10.84
CA MET A 35 0.39 -7.06 11.04
C MET A 35 1.42 -5.95 10.77
N LEU A 36 1.25 -5.22 9.67
CA LEU A 36 2.17 -4.17 9.23
C LEU A 36 2.19 -3.01 10.24
N LEU A 37 1.02 -2.63 10.74
CA LEU A 37 0.87 -1.64 11.79
C LEU A 37 1.63 -2.03 13.06
N THR A 38 1.48 -3.28 13.49
CA THR A 38 2.14 -3.81 14.69
C THR A 38 3.66 -3.76 14.53
N ALA A 39 4.17 -4.14 13.35
CA ALA A 39 5.59 -4.10 13.06
C ALA A 39 6.15 -2.66 13.04
N MET A 40 5.44 -1.71 12.42
CA MET A 40 5.83 -0.30 12.36
C MET A 40 5.88 0.34 13.76
N VAL A 41 4.83 0.14 14.56
CA VAL A 41 4.77 0.67 15.94
C VAL A 41 5.82 0.02 16.83
N GLY A 42 5.98 -1.29 16.74
CA GLY A 42 7.00 -2.03 17.49
C GLY A 42 8.41 -1.54 17.17
N PHE A 43 8.72 -1.33 15.87
CA PHE A 43 10.00 -0.81 15.42
C PHE A 43 10.28 0.59 15.99
N MET A 44 9.28 1.47 15.92
CA MET A 44 9.38 2.84 16.43
C MET A 44 9.66 2.84 17.95
N ILE A 45 8.91 2.07 18.74
CA ILE A 45 9.10 1.99 20.20
C ILE A 45 10.49 1.44 20.56
N LEU A 46 10.94 0.38 19.88
CA LEU A 46 12.26 -0.20 20.13
C LEU A 46 13.41 0.73 19.72
N THR A 47 13.22 1.54 18.68
CA THR A 47 14.20 2.56 18.29
C THR A 47 14.23 3.70 19.31
N TRP A 48 13.08 4.19 19.76
CA TRP A 48 12.99 5.27 20.76
C TRP A 48 13.54 4.88 22.14
N THR A 49 13.39 3.61 22.52
CA THR A 49 13.93 3.10 23.78
C THR A 49 15.43 2.75 23.70
N GLY A 50 16.05 2.88 22.52
CA GLY A 50 17.45 2.57 22.28
C GLY A 50 17.76 1.06 22.23
N ILE A 51 16.74 0.20 22.20
CA ILE A 51 16.92 -1.25 22.07
C ILE A 51 17.38 -1.59 20.64
N PHE A 52 16.81 -0.93 19.63
CA PHE A 52 17.26 -1.02 18.25
C PHE A 52 18.23 0.12 17.93
N PRO A 53 19.42 -0.17 17.37
CA PRO A 53 20.30 0.88 16.88
C PRO A 53 19.67 1.56 15.66
N GLU A 54 19.96 2.85 15.49
CA GLU A 54 19.37 3.67 14.41
C GLU A 54 19.65 3.09 13.01
N ASN A 55 20.80 2.44 12.83
CA ASN A 55 21.22 1.83 11.57
C ASN A 55 20.83 0.35 11.42
N ILE A 56 19.90 -0.19 12.23
CA ILE A 56 19.53 -1.61 12.18
C ILE A 56 18.98 -2.01 10.79
N LEU A 57 18.21 -1.14 10.15
CA LEU A 57 17.63 -1.42 8.83
C LEU A 57 18.70 -1.44 7.73
N GLU A 58 19.66 -0.52 7.79
CA GLU A 58 20.82 -0.53 6.88
C GLU A 58 21.67 -1.78 7.11
N SER A 59 21.93 -2.11 8.38
CA SER A 59 22.69 -3.30 8.79
C SER A 59 22.05 -4.58 8.25
N SER A 60 20.72 -4.65 8.20
CA SER A 60 19.99 -5.83 7.71
C SER A 60 20.23 -6.14 6.23
N GLN A 61 20.58 -5.15 5.40
CA GLN A 61 20.59 -5.20 3.92
C GLN A 61 19.23 -5.57 3.26
N PHE A 62 18.27 -6.06 4.04
CA PHE A 62 16.95 -6.49 3.61
C PHE A 62 16.09 -5.32 3.13
N ALA A 63 16.28 -4.12 3.68
CA ALA A 63 15.61 -2.91 3.20
C ALA A 63 16.02 -2.57 1.75
N ALA A 64 17.31 -2.70 1.42
CA ALA A 64 17.80 -2.49 0.05
C ALA A 64 17.26 -3.56 -0.91
N LEU A 65 17.26 -4.83 -0.49
CA LEU A 65 16.62 -5.91 -1.25
C LEU A 65 15.13 -5.64 -1.45
N GLY A 66 14.43 -5.22 -0.40
CA GLY A 66 13.03 -4.83 -0.43
C GLY A 66 12.71 -3.75 -1.46
N ALA A 67 13.54 -2.71 -1.54
CA ALA A 67 13.36 -1.64 -2.51
C ALA A 67 13.44 -2.15 -3.96
N ILE A 68 14.37 -3.08 -4.24
CA ILE A 68 14.50 -3.74 -5.55
C ILE A 68 13.26 -4.59 -5.87
N LEU A 69 12.67 -5.22 -4.85
CA LEU A 69 11.54 -6.14 -4.98
C LEU A 69 10.20 -5.46 -5.25
N ILE A 70 10.07 -4.14 -5.03
CA ILE A 70 8.82 -3.40 -5.28
C ILE A 70 8.37 -3.52 -6.73
N GLY A 71 9.26 -3.29 -7.70
CA GLY A 71 8.95 -3.42 -9.12
C GLY A 71 8.43 -4.82 -9.50
N PRO A 72 9.20 -5.89 -9.25
CA PRO A 72 8.76 -7.28 -9.42
C PRO A 72 7.44 -7.62 -8.73
N ALA A 73 7.21 -7.11 -7.51
CA ALA A 73 5.96 -7.34 -6.79
C ALA A 73 4.76 -6.72 -7.51
N ILE A 74 4.91 -5.49 -8.03
CA ILE A 74 3.85 -4.82 -8.79
C ILE A 74 3.59 -5.53 -10.13
N VAL A 75 4.65 -6.01 -10.81
CA VAL A 75 4.50 -6.86 -12.00
C VAL A 75 3.67 -8.10 -11.66
N HIS A 76 3.99 -8.76 -10.56
CA HIS A 76 3.22 -9.91 -10.09
C HIS A 76 1.77 -9.55 -9.78
N MET A 77 1.48 -8.41 -9.16
CA MET A 77 0.10 -7.94 -8.98
C MET A 77 -0.62 -7.81 -10.33
N GLY A 78 0.06 -7.31 -11.37
CA GLY A 78 -0.48 -7.29 -12.73
C GLY A 78 -0.80 -8.68 -13.29
N THR A 79 -0.06 -9.72 -12.86
CA THR A 79 -0.35 -11.12 -13.18
C THR A 79 -1.48 -11.75 -12.36
N LEU A 80 -2.11 -11.02 -11.43
CA LEU A 80 -3.28 -11.48 -10.68
C LEU A 80 -4.59 -10.92 -11.24
N ILE A 81 -4.53 -9.78 -11.96
CA ILE A 81 -5.71 -9.03 -12.39
C ILE A 81 -6.07 -9.39 -13.83
N PRO A 82 -7.27 -9.94 -14.09
CA PRO A 82 -7.71 -10.20 -15.46
C PRO A 82 -7.99 -8.90 -16.23
N MET A 83 -7.59 -8.84 -17.51
CA MET A 83 -7.74 -7.63 -18.34
C MET A 83 -9.20 -7.17 -18.51
N LYS A 84 -10.16 -8.11 -18.53
CA LYS A 84 -11.60 -7.78 -18.62
C LYS A 84 -12.06 -7.02 -17.36
N VAL A 85 -11.52 -7.38 -16.20
CA VAL A 85 -11.87 -6.79 -14.90
C VAL A 85 -11.41 -5.34 -14.82
N LEU A 86 -10.22 -4.99 -15.34
CA LEU A 86 -9.70 -3.61 -15.29
C LEU A 86 -10.64 -2.57 -15.90
N ARG A 87 -11.37 -2.92 -16.97
CA ARG A 87 -12.32 -2.00 -17.61
C ARG A 87 -13.51 -1.66 -16.70
N GLU A 88 -13.84 -2.56 -15.78
CA GLU A 88 -14.95 -2.39 -14.82
C GLU A 88 -14.52 -1.64 -13.55
N GLN A 89 -13.22 -1.41 -13.37
CA GLN A 89 -12.66 -0.80 -12.15
C GLN A 89 -12.55 0.73 -12.21
N TYR A 90 -13.12 1.39 -13.22
CA TYR A 90 -13.26 2.85 -13.21
C TYR A 90 -13.97 3.35 -11.94
N ARG A 91 -14.85 2.53 -11.36
CA ARG A 91 -15.53 2.82 -10.09
C ARG A 91 -14.54 2.99 -8.95
N ALA A 92 -13.52 2.12 -8.85
CA ALA A 92 -12.47 2.24 -7.84
C ALA A 92 -11.69 3.56 -8.01
N VAL A 93 -11.34 3.91 -9.25
CA VAL A 93 -10.67 5.19 -9.58
C VAL A 93 -11.50 6.39 -9.10
N VAL A 94 -12.79 6.43 -9.44
CA VAL A 94 -13.71 7.51 -9.04
C VAL A 94 -13.81 7.62 -7.52
N ILE A 95 -13.91 6.48 -6.82
CA ILE A 95 -14.00 6.42 -5.36
C ILE A 95 -12.72 6.98 -4.71
N SER A 96 -11.56 6.54 -5.18
CA SER A 96 -10.27 6.98 -4.67
C SER A 96 -10.03 8.47 -4.90
N LEU A 97 -10.36 8.98 -6.09
CA LEU A 97 -10.27 10.41 -6.39
C LEU A 97 -11.24 11.25 -5.55
N ALA A 98 -12.47 10.78 -5.35
CA ALA A 98 -13.43 11.46 -4.48
C ALA A 98 -12.89 11.56 -3.03
N GLY A 99 -12.25 10.50 -2.53
CA GLY A 99 -11.56 10.52 -1.23
C GLY A 99 -10.49 11.61 -1.15
N VAL A 100 -9.59 11.65 -2.12
CA VAL A 100 -8.49 12.64 -2.17
C VAL A 100 -9.03 14.07 -2.26
N VAL A 101 -10.04 14.32 -3.11
CA VAL A 101 -10.64 15.65 -3.29
C VAL A 101 -11.31 16.14 -2.00
N VAL A 102 -12.11 15.30 -1.35
CA VAL A 102 -12.79 15.69 -0.10
C VAL A 102 -11.78 15.93 1.03
N ALA A 103 -10.73 15.12 1.11
CA ALA A 103 -9.64 15.34 2.06
C ALA A 103 -8.90 16.66 1.80
N ALA A 104 -8.59 16.98 0.53
CA ALA A 104 -7.99 18.25 0.16
C ALA A 104 -8.88 19.43 0.57
N ILE A 105 -10.18 19.36 0.27
CA ILE A 105 -11.13 20.41 0.67
C ILE A 105 -11.11 20.59 2.19
N LEU A 106 -11.20 19.52 2.98
CA LEU A 106 -11.21 19.64 4.43
C LEU A 106 -9.88 20.18 4.98
N ILE A 107 -8.75 19.68 4.50
CA ILE A 107 -7.42 20.13 4.95
C ILE A 107 -7.21 21.60 4.61
N PHE A 108 -7.43 22.01 3.36
CA PHE A 108 -7.22 23.41 2.94
C PHE A 108 -8.28 24.38 3.50
N THR A 109 -9.44 23.89 3.92
CA THR A 109 -10.45 24.73 4.58
C THR A 109 -10.17 24.93 6.06
N ILE A 110 -9.54 23.97 6.75
CA ILE A 110 -9.42 24.01 8.22
C ILE A 110 -7.98 24.29 8.67
N ILE A 111 -6.98 23.59 8.11
CA ILE A 111 -5.59 23.67 8.58
C ILE A 111 -5.01 25.08 8.45
N PRO A 112 -5.22 25.85 7.36
CA PRO A 112 -4.69 27.21 7.28
C PRO A 112 -5.19 28.17 8.36
N PHE A 113 -6.37 27.95 8.93
CA PHE A 113 -6.91 28.79 10.01
C PHE A 113 -6.38 28.39 11.39
N VAL A 114 -6.08 27.11 11.60
CA VAL A 114 -5.59 26.60 12.89
C VAL A 114 -4.06 26.69 12.99
N PHE A 115 -3.37 26.52 11.86
CA PHE A 115 -1.92 26.54 11.74
C PHE A 115 -1.51 27.59 10.70
N ASN A 116 -1.17 27.16 9.48
CA ASN A 116 -0.86 28.01 8.34
C ASN A 116 -1.01 27.24 7.03
N PHE A 117 -0.88 27.93 5.89
CA PHE A 117 -1.05 27.32 4.57
C PHE A 117 0.05 26.31 4.24
N GLU A 118 1.28 26.59 4.65
CA GLU A 118 2.46 25.75 4.47
C GLU A 118 2.26 24.38 5.14
N THR A 119 1.68 24.36 6.34
CA THR A 119 1.32 23.14 7.07
C THR A 119 0.26 22.33 6.32
N ALA A 120 -0.73 23.00 5.71
CA ALA A 120 -1.76 22.32 4.92
C ALA A 120 -1.15 21.64 3.68
N VAL A 121 -0.26 22.33 2.96
CA VAL A 121 0.46 21.76 1.80
C VAL A 121 1.38 20.62 2.25
N ALA A 122 2.14 20.81 3.32
CA ALA A 122 3.04 19.81 3.90
C ALA A 122 2.31 18.51 4.27
N GLY A 123 1.07 18.64 4.75
CA GLY A 123 0.24 17.52 5.17
C GLY A 123 -0.49 16.81 4.03
N MET A 124 -1.14 17.58 3.15
CA MET A 124 -2.00 17.02 2.10
C MET A 124 -1.24 16.12 1.13
N GLY A 125 0.02 16.46 0.87
CA GLY A 125 0.83 15.73 -0.08
C GLY A 125 0.96 14.24 0.29
N PRO A 126 1.64 13.92 1.40
CA PRO A 126 1.81 12.55 1.85
C PRO A 126 0.51 11.80 2.18
N ILE A 127 -0.53 12.50 2.66
CA ILE A 127 -1.87 11.91 2.91
C ILE A 127 -2.44 11.24 1.66
N SER A 128 -2.14 11.76 0.48
CA SER A 128 -2.66 11.25 -0.80
C SER A 128 -1.64 10.48 -1.63
N GLY A 129 -0.35 10.82 -1.51
CA GLY A 129 0.72 10.29 -2.38
C GLY A 129 1.83 9.51 -1.68
N GLY A 130 1.71 9.28 -0.37
CA GLY A 130 2.65 8.47 0.40
C GLY A 130 4.09 8.98 0.35
N VAL A 131 5.04 8.05 0.24
CA VAL A 131 6.49 8.33 0.32
C VAL A 131 6.99 9.24 -0.80
N VAL A 132 6.51 9.05 -2.04
CA VAL A 132 6.94 9.87 -3.20
C VAL A 132 6.54 11.33 -3.01
N ALA A 133 5.29 11.55 -2.63
CA ALA A 133 4.79 12.87 -2.28
C ALA A 133 5.54 13.51 -1.11
N MET A 134 5.86 12.72 -0.09
CA MET A 134 6.63 13.16 1.06
C MET A 134 8.01 13.67 0.67
N ILE A 135 8.74 12.96 -0.19
CA ILE A 135 10.07 13.37 -0.65
C ILE A 135 9.98 14.73 -1.36
N ILE A 136 9.12 14.83 -2.37
CA ILE A 136 8.95 16.04 -3.19
C ILE A 136 8.55 17.25 -2.33
N THR A 137 7.59 17.05 -1.43
CA THR A 137 7.10 18.13 -0.55
C THR A 137 8.19 18.57 0.43
N THR A 138 8.95 17.61 1.00
CA THR A 138 10.04 17.90 1.93
C THR A 138 11.16 18.67 1.26
N GLU A 139 11.54 18.29 0.03
CA GLU A 139 12.56 19.00 -0.76
C GLU A 139 12.16 20.46 -0.99
N LYS A 140 10.92 20.73 -1.43
CA LYS A 140 10.47 22.11 -1.61
C LYS A 140 10.46 22.91 -0.31
N LEU A 141 9.93 22.34 0.77
CA LEU A 141 9.87 23.05 2.05
C LEU A 141 11.27 23.40 2.56
N LYS A 142 12.27 22.56 2.29
CA LYS A 142 13.68 22.86 2.58
C LYS A 142 14.24 23.96 1.68
N GLU A 143 13.92 23.97 0.38
CA GLU A 143 14.33 25.06 -0.53
C GLU A 143 13.80 26.43 -0.09
N LEU A 144 12.63 26.47 0.53
CA LEU A 144 11.97 27.69 1.00
C LEU A 144 12.36 28.07 2.44
N ASP A 145 13.37 27.41 3.04
CA ASP A 145 13.80 27.59 4.42
C ASP A 145 12.69 27.40 5.48
N LEU A 146 11.63 26.65 5.15
CA LEU A 146 10.51 26.31 6.04
C LEU A 146 10.84 25.07 6.90
N GLY A 147 12.02 25.09 7.55
CA GLY A 147 12.65 23.90 8.13
C GLY A 147 11.84 23.16 9.21
N THR A 148 11.00 23.85 9.99
CA THR A 148 10.12 23.20 10.98
C THR A 148 8.93 22.50 10.33
N VAL A 149 8.36 23.08 9.28
CA VAL A 149 7.26 22.51 8.50
C VAL A 149 7.75 21.33 7.65
N ALA A 150 9.02 21.34 7.22
CA ALA A 150 9.65 20.26 6.47
C ALA A 150 9.70 18.90 7.18
N LEU A 151 9.45 18.85 8.50
CA LEU A 151 9.34 17.59 9.26
C LEU A 151 7.95 16.95 9.15
N ILE A 152 6.91 17.76 8.90
CA ILE A 152 5.52 17.31 8.86
C ILE A 152 5.31 16.21 7.83
N PRO A 153 5.82 16.29 6.58
CA PRO A 153 5.56 15.27 5.58
C PRO A 153 6.00 13.86 6.00
N ALA A 154 7.19 13.74 6.61
CA ALA A 154 7.71 12.47 7.11
C ALA A 154 6.86 11.91 8.26
N LEU A 155 6.46 12.79 9.19
CA LEU A 155 5.59 12.41 10.30
C LEU A 155 4.19 11.95 9.83
N ILE A 156 3.66 12.55 8.77
CA ILE A 156 2.38 12.10 8.19
C ILE A 156 2.52 10.68 7.66
N VAL A 157 3.52 10.38 6.83
CA VAL A 157 3.74 9.01 6.31
C VAL A 157 3.92 8.04 7.47
N ALA A 158 4.63 8.46 8.52
CA ALA A 158 4.88 7.63 9.68
C ALA A 158 3.59 7.23 10.42
N PHE A 159 2.69 8.19 10.61
CA PHE A 159 1.55 8.02 11.52
C PHE A 159 0.21 7.79 10.83
N GLN A 160 0.05 8.08 9.54
CA GLN A 160 -1.24 7.97 8.86
C GLN A 160 -1.78 6.53 8.83
N GLY A 161 -0.88 5.55 8.75
CA GLY A 161 -1.21 4.13 8.78
C GLY A 161 -1.84 3.68 10.11
N LEU A 162 -1.55 4.39 11.22
CA LEU A 162 -2.10 4.07 12.55
C LEU A 162 -3.62 4.15 12.58
N ILE A 163 -4.21 5.06 11.81
CA ILE A 163 -5.66 5.25 11.75
C ILE A 163 -6.23 4.60 10.48
N GLY A 164 -5.54 4.75 9.35
CA GLY A 164 -6.01 4.26 8.06
C GLY A 164 -6.19 2.74 8.01
N MET A 165 -5.19 1.97 8.48
CA MET A 165 -5.23 0.50 8.37
C MET A 165 -6.35 -0.13 9.23
N PRO A 166 -6.50 0.18 10.54
CA PRO A 166 -7.58 -0.38 11.34
C PRO A 166 -8.97 0.01 10.83
N LEU A 167 -9.12 1.24 10.33
CA LEU A 167 -10.39 1.72 9.78
C LEU A 167 -10.78 0.96 8.50
N ALA A 168 -9.86 0.85 7.54
CA ALA A 168 -10.07 0.12 6.30
C ALA A 168 -10.40 -1.36 6.59
N LEU A 169 -9.64 -1.97 7.48
CA LEU A 169 -9.82 -3.36 7.88
C LEU A 169 -11.19 -3.60 8.50
N ASN A 170 -11.68 -2.68 9.35
CA ASN A 170 -12.99 -2.82 9.97
C ASN A 170 -14.12 -2.79 8.92
N PHE A 171 -14.05 -1.86 7.96
CA PHE A 171 -15.00 -1.81 6.84
C PHE A 171 -14.95 -3.07 5.97
N MET A 172 -13.74 -3.53 5.61
CA MET A 172 -13.55 -4.72 4.80
C MET A 172 -14.09 -5.99 5.48
N ARG A 173 -13.89 -6.14 6.79
CA ARG A 173 -14.47 -7.28 7.55
C ARG A 173 -15.98 -7.24 7.57
N SER A 174 -16.56 -6.05 7.76
CA SER A 174 -18.02 -5.89 7.68
C SER A 174 -18.55 -6.21 6.28
N TYR A 175 -17.83 -5.82 5.23
CA TYR A 175 -18.17 -6.17 3.85
C TYR A 175 -18.03 -7.68 3.59
N ALA A 176 -16.92 -8.30 4.00
CA ALA A 176 -16.66 -9.73 3.82
C ALA A 176 -17.76 -10.60 4.46
N LYS A 177 -18.30 -10.19 5.62
CA LYS A 177 -19.46 -10.87 6.23
C LYS A 177 -20.73 -10.76 5.39
N ARG A 178 -21.00 -9.59 4.80
CA ARG A 178 -22.13 -9.42 3.86
C ARG A 178 -21.93 -10.26 2.60
N LEU A 179 -20.69 -10.35 2.14
CA LEU A 179 -20.31 -11.16 0.99
C LEU A 179 -20.58 -12.65 1.24
N LEU A 180 -20.21 -13.17 2.42
CA LEU A 180 -20.56 -14.54 2.82
C LEU A 180 -22.06 -14.80 2.79
N GLY A 181 -22.88 -13.85 3.28
CA GLY A 181 -24.34 -13.95 3.16
C GLY A 181 -24.82 -14.09 1.70
N LYS A 182 -24.24 -13.30 0.78
CA LYS A 182 -24.57 -13.41 -0.66
C LYS A 182 -24.11 -14.73 -1.28
N ILE A 183 -22.99 -15.28 -0.80
CA ILE A 183 -22.48 -16.60 -1.22
C ILE A 183 -23.45 -17.69 -0.76
N ASP A 184 -23.88 -17.63 0.52
CA ASP A 184 -24.84 -18.57 1.10
C ASP A 184 -26.20 -18.51 0.37
N ASP A 185 -26.64 -17.31 -0.02
CA ASP A 185 -27.87 -17.10 -0.78
C ASP A 185 -27.74 -17.45 -2.28
N GLY A 186 -26.54 -17.81 -2.77
CA GLY A 186 -26.29 -18.08 -4.19
C GLY A 186 -26.43 -16.86 -5.12
N THR A 187 -26.48 -15.65 -4.55
CA THR A 187 -26.66 -14.38 -5.29
C THR A 187 -25.33 -13.68 -5.60
N PHE A 188 -24.22 -14.16 -5.04
CA PHE A 188 -22.91 -13.61 -5.33
C PHE A 188 -22.46 -13.97 -6.75
N THR A 189 -22.14 -12.95 -7.53
CA THR A 189 -21.49 -13.08 -8.84
C THR A 189 -20.02 -12.70 -8.67
N PRO A 190 -19.08 -13.66 -8.69
CA PRO A 190 -17.68 -13.33 -8.51
C PRO A 190 -17.19 -12.45 -9.65
N MET A 191 -16.48 -11.38 -9.30
CA MET A 191 -15.86 -10.47 -10.27
C MET A 191 -14.91 -11.20 -11.25
N ASN A 192 -14.43 -12.39 -10.85
CA ASN A 192 -13.52 -13.24 -11.61
C ASN A 192 -14.14 -14.57 -12.08
N ALA A 193 -15.44 -14.85 -11.87
CA ALA A 193 -16.05 -16.17 -12.10
C ALA A 193 -15.92 -16.67 -13.55
N GLN A 194 -16.13 -15.78 -14.52
CA GLN A 194 -16.11 -16.14 -15.94
C GLN A 194 -14.69 -16.26 -16.52
N LEU A 195 -13.64 -15.97 -15.74
CA LEU A 195 -12.25 -15.94 -16.21
C LEU A 195 -11.40 -17.07 -15.65
N VAL A 196 -11.76 -17.68 -14.51
CA VAL A 196 -10.99 -18.81 -13.97
C VAL A 196 -11.09 -20.03 -14.91
N GLU A 197 -12.26 -20.28 -15.52
CA GLU A 197 -12.43 -21.35 -16.53
C GLU A 197 -11.72 -21.03 -17.87
N GLU A 198 -11.73 -19.77 -18.32
CA GLU A 198 -11.10 -19.36 -19.59
C GLU A 198 -9.55 -19.27 -19.47
N LEU A 199 -9.01 -19.17 -18.24
CA LEU A 199 -7.58 -19.07 -17.95
C LEU A 199 -6.92 -20.42 -17.61
N GLU A 200 -7.69 -21.45 -17.20
CA GLU A 200 -7.17 -22.83 -17.13
C GLU A 200 -6.83 -23.40 -18.52
N GLU A 201 -7.36 -22.82 -19.60
CA GLU A 201 -6.94 -23.07 -20.98
C GLU A 201 -5.59 -22.41 -21.36
N THR A 202 -4.76 -22.01 -20.39
CA THR A 202 -3.41 -21.55 -20.69
C THR A 202 -2.54 -22.70 -21.21
N LYS A 203 -2.37 -22.71 -22.53
CA LYS A 203 -1.37 -23.47 -23.31
C LYS A 203 -0.17 -23.89 -22.45
N LYS A 204 0.08 -25.20 -22.34
CA LYS A 204 1.29 -25.79 -21.74
C LYS A 204 2.53 -24.99 -22.19
N LEU A 205 3.03 -24.15 -21.30
CA LEU A 205 4.25 -23.39 -21.51
C LEU A 205 5.41 -24.40 -21.63
N GLY A 206 6.34 -24.17 -22.56
CA GLY A 206 7.43 -25.12 -22.84
C GLY A 206 8.32 -25.39 -21.60
N PRO A 207 9.13 -26.47 -21.62
CA PRO A 207 9.89 -26.99 -20.46
C PRO A 207 10.79 -25.96 -19.76
N VAL A 208 11.22 -24.93 -20.48
CA VAL A 208 12.09 -23.86 -19.96
C VAL A 208 11.31 -22.90 -19.04
N ARG A 209 10.00 -22.73 -19.27
CA ARG A 209 9.16 -21.79 -18.51
C ARG A 209 8.53 -22.40 -17.25
N SER A 210 8.69 -23.70 -17.00
CA SER A 210 8.32 -24.34 -15.74
C SER A 210 9.37 -24.16 -14.62
N SER A 211 10.58 -23.71 -14.97
CA SER A 211 11.64 -23.45 -13.99
C SER A 211 11.30 -22.24 -13.10
N MET A 212 11.33 -22.43 -11.78
CA MET A 212 11.09 -21.37 -10.79
C MET A 212 12.06 -20.19 -10.97
N THR A 213 13.33 -20.47 -11.26
CA THR A 213 14.35 -19.43 -11.47
C THR A 213 14.09 -18.62 -12.74
N ILE A 214 13.62 -19.27 -13.81
CA ILE A 214 13.32 -18.58 -15.07
C ILE A 214 12.06 -17.72 -14.91
N ARG A 215 11.04 -18.21 -14.20
CA ARG A 215 9.87 -17.41 -13.84
C ARG A 215 10.27 -16.16 -13.06
N LEU A 216 11.10 -16.32 -12.03
CA LEU A 216 11.60 -15.22 -11.22
C LEU A 216 12.38 -14.21 -12.09
N PHE A 217 13.29 -14.69 -12.93
CA PHE A 217 14.06 -13.86 -13.86
C PHE A 217 13.16 -13.04 -14.78
N LEU A 218 12.12 -13.65 -15.38
CA LEU A 218 11.21 -12.94 -16.28
C LEU A 218 10.45 -11.82 -15.56
N VAL A 219 9.99 -12.06 -14.32
CA VAL A 219 9.32 -11.01 -13.51
C VAL A 219 10.30 -9.85 -13.24
N PHE A 220 11.56 -10.14 -12.92
CA PHE A 220 12.58 -9.12 -12.71
C PHE A 220 12.92 -8.34 -13.98
N VAL A 221 13.01 -9.01 -15.13
CA VAL A 221 13.21 -8.34 -16.42
C VAL A 221 12.07 -7.38 -16.71
N VAL A 222 10.82 -7.81 -16.52
CA VAL A 222 9.65 -6.94 -16.74
C VAL A 222 9.62 -5.79 -15.73
N GLY A 223 9.97 -6.04 -14.47
CA GLY A 223 10.08 -4.99 -13.45
C GLY A 223 11.16 -3.96 -13.80
N ALA A 224 12.32 -4.42 -14.27
CA ALA A 224 13.41 -3.55 -14.71
C ALA A 224 12.99 -2.68 -15.92
N LEU A 225 12.27 -3.25 -16.90
CA LEU A 225 11.70 -2.49 -18.01
C LEU A 225 10.74 -1.39 -17.52
N GLY A 226 9.92 -1.69 -16.51
CA GLY A 226 9.03 -0.70 -15.90
C GLY A 226 9.78 0.44 -15.22
N VAL A 227 10.87 0.13 -14.50
CA VAL A 227 11.76 1.12 -13.86
C VAL A 227 12.45 2.00 -14.90
N VAL A 228 13.00 1.40 -15.98
CA VAL A 228 13.66 2.16 -17.05
C VAL A 228 12.68 3.08 -17.77
N LEU A 229 11.45 2.62 -18.07
CA LEU A 229 10.45 3.50 -18.65
C LEU A 229 9.98 4.60 -17.68
N GLY A 230 9.89 4.28 -16.39
CA GLY A 230 9.56 5.26 -15.36
C GLY A 230 10.62 6.36 -15.19
N SER A 231 11.88 6.14 -15.58
CA SER A 231 12.92 7.17 -15.51
C SER A 231 13.00 8.06 -16.75
N ILE A 232 12.47 7.61 -17.90
CA ILE A 232 12.47 8.38 -19.17
C ILE A 232 11.10 8.94 -19.55
N THR A 233 10.03 8.57 -18.82
CA THR A 233 8.67 9.06 -19.05
C THR A 233 8.16 9.79 -17.79
N PRO A 234 7.18 10.70 -17.91
CA PRO A 234 6.59 11.37 -16.74
C PRO A 234 5.66 10.47 -15.91
N ILE A 235 5.52 9.19 -16.29
CA ILE A 235 4.62 8.24 -15.62
C ILE A 235 5.44 7.44 -14.59
N ASN A 236 4.91 7.34 -13.37
CA ASN A 236 5.56 6.59 -12.30
C ASN A 236 5.81 5.11 -12.71
N TYR A 237 6.99 4.58 -12.39
CA TYR A 237 7.39 3.21 -12.76
C TYR A 237 6.41 2.13 -12.27
N SER A 238 5.70 2.36 -11.15
CA SER A 238 4.71 1.43 -10.63
C SER A 238 3.58 1.15 -11.64
N ILE A 239 3.14 2.17 -12.39
CA ILE A 239 2.14 2.00 -13.45
C ILE A 239 2.71 1.16 -14.58
N TRP A 240 3.95 1.43 -15.02
CA TRP A 240 4.59 0.63 -16.07
C TRP A 240 4.73 -0.83 -15.67
N CYS A 241 5.20 -1.10 -14.45
CA CYS A 241 5.29 -2.45 -13.90
C CYS A 241 3.92 -3.15 -13.91
N LEU A 242 2.86 -2.45 -13.49
CA LEU A 242 1.51 -3.00 -13.47
C LEU A 242 1.01 -3.32 -14.89
N VAL A 243 1.11 -2.36 -15.81
CA VAL A 243 0.69 -2.50 -17.21
C VAL A 243 1.44 -3.65 -17.89
N PHE A 244 2.75 -3.75 -17.69
CA PHE A 244 3.53 -4.85 -18.24
C PHE A 244 3.25 -6.19 -17.59
N GLY A 245 2.95 -6.23 -16.29
CA GLY A 245 2.46 -7.43 -15.62
C GLY A 245 1.17 -7.94 -16.28
N ILE A 246 0.20 -7.05 -16.49
CA ILE A 246 -1.09 -7.37 -17.12
C ILE A 246 -0.91 -7.84 -18.57
N ILE A 247 -0.17 -7.08 -19.38
CA ILE A 247 0.09 -7.42 -20.79
C ILE A 247 0.87 -8.72 -20.88
N GLY A 248 1.92 -8.86 -20.06
CA GLY A 248 2.78 -10.05 -20.00
C GLY A 248 1.98 -11.30 -19.66
N ALA A 249 1.06 -11.21 -18.70
CA ALA A 249 0.17 -12.31 -18.36
C ALA A 249 -0.84 -12.61 -19.49
N LYS A 250 -1.40 -11.59 -20.13
CA LYS A 250 -2.37 -11.74 -21.24
C LYS A 250 -1.78 -12.43 -22.46
N ILE A 251 -0.55 -12.09 -22.85
CA ILE A 251 0.12 -12.70 -24.02
C ILE A 251 0.80 -14.03 -23.67
N GLY A 252 0.72 -14.48 -22.41
CA GLY A 252 1.38 -15.70 -21.93
C GLY A 252 2.90 -15.58 -21.85
N PHE A 253 3.45 -14.37 -21.81
CA PHE A 253 4.89 -14.13 -21.55
C PHE A 253 5.23 -14.34 -20.07
N LEU A 254 4.36 -13.86 -19.17
CA LEU A 254 4.38 -14.12 -17.74
C LEU A 254 3.30 -15.12 -17.38
N GLU A 255 3.52 -15.90 -16.33
CA GLU A 255 2.53 -16.84 -15.82
C GLU A 255 1.60 -16.13 -14.81
N GLN A 256 0.33 -16.54 -14.75
CA GLN A 256 -0.56 -16.08 -13.67
C GLN A 256 0.05 -16.45 -12.32
N GLU A 257 -0.05 -15.53 -11.36
CA GLU A 257 0.56 -15.67 -10.03
C GLU A 257 2.10 -15.88 -10.07
N SER A 258 2.81 -15.18 -10.98
CA SER A 258 4.22 -15.47 -11.31
C SER A 258 5.18 -15.63 -10.11
N LEU A 259 5.13 -14.74 -9.11
CA LEU A 259 6.03 -14.84 -7.94
C LEU A 259 5.63 -15.94 -6.96
N VAL A 260 4.34 -16.27 -6.86
CA VAL A 260 3.85 -17.40 -6.07
C VAL A 260 4.35 -18.70 -6.69
N LYS A 261 4.23 -18.84 -8.02
CA LYS A 261 4.73 -20.00 -8.78
C LYS A 261 6.26 -20.07 -8.88
N ALA A 262 6.96 -19.00 -8.53
CA ALA A 262 8.41 -18.96 -8.35
C ALA A 262 8.82 -19.16 -6.87
N ASN A 263 7.87 -19.45 -5.97
CA ASN A 263 8.09 -19.62 -4.53
C ASN A 263 8.85 -18.45 -3.87
N SER A 264 8.63 -17.24 -4.36
CA SER A 264 9.41 -16.04 -3.97
C SER A 264 8.54 -14.92 -3.39
N PHE A 265 7.22 -15.04 -3.49
CA PHE A 265 6.31 -13.95 -3.16
C PHE A 265 6.29 -13.57 -1.67
N THR A 266 6.30 -14.53 -0.75
CA THR A 266 6.35 -14.23 0.70
C THR A 266 7.60 -13.47 1.08
N LEU A 267 8.77 -13.92 0.59
CA LEU A 267 10.05 -13.23 0.81
C LEU A 267 10.03 -11.82 0.20
N THR A 268 9.38 -11.69 -0.97
CA THR A 268 9.17 -10.40 -1.65
C THR A 268 8.39 -9.44 -0.74
N LEU A 269 7.25 -9.88 -0.19
CA LEU A 269 6.46 -9.07 0.74
C LEU A 269 7.24 -8.70 2.00
N VAL A 270 7.98 -9.64 2.59
CA VAL A 270 8.81 -9.37 3.77
C VAL A 270 9.87 -8.31 3.48
N GLY A 271 10.58 -8.41 2.35
CA GLY A 271 11.53 -7.38 1.94
C GLY A 271 10.88 -6.00 1.83
N ILE A 272 9.71 -5.91 1.21
CA ILE A 272 9.00 -4.64 1.05
C ILE A 272 8.48 -4.10 2.39
N MET A 273 8.07 -4.97 3.32
CA MET A 273 7.72 -4.55 4.68
C MET A 273 8.89 -3.89 5.41
N PHE A 274 10.14 -4.35 5.21
CA PHE A 274 11.32 -3.65 5.75
C PHE A 274 11.45 -2.22 5.21
N VAL A 275 11.16 -2.00 3.93
CA VAL A 275 11.16 -0.66 3.33
C VAL A 275 10.11 0.23 4.00
N VAL A 276 8.90 -0.28 4.17
CA VAL A 276 7.81 0.48 4.80
C VAL A 276 8.11 0.77 6.27
N ILE A 277 8.62 -0.20 7.02
CA ILE A 277 9.08 0.02 8.41
C ILE A 277 10.18 1.09 8.44
N GLY A 278 11.05 1.14 7.44
CA GLY A 278 12.08 2.16 7.30
C GLY A 278 11.55 3.59 7.12
N SER A 279 10.29 3.78 6.72
CA SER A 279 9.68 5.12 6.74
C SER A 279 9.50 5.69 8.16
N MET A 280 9.58 4.85 9.20
CA MET A 280 9.62 5.29 10.61
C MET A 280 11.03 5.67 11.07
N ALA A 281 12.07 5.27 10.32
CA ALA A 281 13.45 5.54 10.71
C ALA A 281 13.72 7.05 10.65
N GLY A 282 14.39 7.58 11.68
CA GLY A 282 14.67 9.01 11.80
C GLY A 282 13.52 9.86 12.37
N VAL A 283 12.37 9.26 12.71
CA VAL A 283 11.32 9.97 13.48
C VAL A 283 11.73 10.01 14.96
N SER A 284 12.22 11.17 15.43
CA SER A 284 12.60 11.33 16.84
C SER A 284 11.39 11.66 17.74
N PRO A 285 11.40 11.25 19.03
CA PRO A 285 10.35 11.64 19.97
C PRO A 285 10.18 13.16 20.07
N GLN A 286 11.27 13.92 19.96
CA GLN A 286 11.22 15.38 20.02
C GLN A 286 10.51 15.97 18.80
N ASP A 287 10.75 15.42 17.60
CA ASP A 287 10.08 15.88 16.37
C ASP A 287 8.58 15.58 16.42
N VAL A 288 8.21 14.41 16.95
CA VAL A 288 6.80 14.08 17.21
C VAL A 288 6.22 15.10 18.17
N MET A 289 6.79 15.30 19.36
CA MET A 289 6.23 16.22 20.36
C MET A 289 6.02 17.65 19.83
N LYS A 290 6.94 18.15 19.00
CA LYS A 290 6.85 19.51 18.43
C LYS A 290 5.74 19.64 17.39
N GLN A 291 5.57 18.63 16.53
CA GLN A 291 4.65 18.70 15.39
C GLN A 291 3.35 17.92 15.58
N LEU A 292 3.20 17.20 16.70
CA LEU A 292 2.06 16.33 16.98
C LEU A 292 0.71 17.02 16.81
N PRO A 293 0.48 18.28 17.25
CA PRO A 293 -0.81 18.92 17.07
C PRO A 293 -1.18 19.08 15.59
N ALA A 294 -0.25 19.55 14.76
CA ALA A 294 -0.46 19.73 13.32
C ALA A 294 -0.64 18.39 12.61
N VAL A 295 0.26 17.43 12.87
CA VAL A 295 0.24 16.09 12.31
C VAL A 295 -1.06 15.37 12.66
N ALA A 296 -1.48 15.40 13.92
CA ALA A 296 -2.72 14.78 14.37
C ALA A 296 -3.94 15.42 13.71
N ALA A 297 -4.01 16.76 13.63
CA ALA A 297 -5.09 17.46 12.96
C ALA A 297 -5.20 17.06 11.48
N ILE A 298 -4.07 17.04 10.76
CA ILE A 298 -4.01 16.63 9.35
C ILE A 298 -4.43 15.17 9.18
N ILE A 299 -3.92 14.25 10.00
CA ILE A 299 -4.27 12.82 9.88
C ILE A 299 -5.75 12.60 10.16
N ILE A 300 -6.32 13.25 11.19
CA ILE A 300 -7.74 13.11 11.52
C ILE A 300 -8.60 13.67 10.39
N LEU A 301 -8.33 14.90 9.93
CA LEU A 301 -9.10 15.53 8.86
C LEU A 301 -8.91 14.83 7.52
N GLY A 302 -7.68 14.45 7.18
CA GLY A 302 -7.33 13.71 5.97
C GLY A 302 -8.01 12.34 5.93
N THR A 303 -7.92 11.57 7.02
CA THR A 303 -8.57 10.27 7.12
C THR A 303 -10.10 10.39 7.07
N ALA A 304 -10.67 11.36 7.80
CA ALA A 304 -12.11 11.62 7.78
C ALA A 304 -12.58 12.05 6.38
N GLY A 305 -11.82 12.91 5.70
CA GLY A 305 -12.09 13.36 4.34
C GLY A 305 -12.00 12.23 3.32
N ILE A 306 -10.97 11.39 3.40
CA ILE A 306 -10.82 10.21 2.53
C ILE A 306 -11.98 9.24 2.76
N ALA A 307 -12.33 8.95 4.02
CA ALA A 307 -13.44 8.05 4.33
C ALA A 307 -14.78 8.61 3.85
N LEU A 308 -15.04 9.91 4.06
CA LEU A 308 -16.26 10.57 3.62
C LEU A 308 -16.33 10.65 2.09
N GLY A 309 -15.26 11.04 1.43
CA GLY A 309 -15.17 11.06 -0.03
C GLY A 309 -15.30 9.67 -0.63
N GLY A 310 -14.73 8.65 0.01
CA GLY A 310 -14.91 7.25 -0.36
C GLY A 310 -16.37 6.79 -0.22
N TYR A 311 -17.06 7.20 0.84
CA TYR A 311 -18.49 6.92 1.03
C TYR A 311 -19.34 7.57 -0.06
N VAL A 312 -19.10 8.86 -0.34
CA VAL A 312 -19.81 9.61 -1.38
C VAL A 312 -19.54 9.00 -2.75
N GLY A 313 -18.27 8.78 -3.08
CA GLY A 313 -17.83 8.14 -4.32
C GLY A 313 -18.47 6.76 -4.51
N ALA A 314 -18.52 5.94 -3.46
CA ALA A 314 -19.13 4.61 -3.51
C ALA A 314 -20.61 4.70 -3.85
N LYS A 315 -21.35 5.64 -3.24
CA LYS A 315 -22.76 5.88 -3.56
C LYS A 315 -22.95 6.35 -4.99
N LEU A 316 -22.11 7.27 -5.49
CA LEU A 316 -22.20 7.79 -6.86
C LEU A 316 -22.07 6.69 -7.90
N VAL A 317 -21.16 5.73 -7.67
CA VAL A 317 -20.91 4.60 -8.59
C VAL A 317 -21.71 3.34 -8.25
N LYS A 318 -22.64 3.43 -7.30
CA LYS A 318 -23.51 2.33 -6.84
C LYS A 318 -22.75 1.11 -6.31
N TRP A 319 -21.67 1.34 -5.57
CA TRP A 319 -20.96 0.31 -4.79
C TRP A 319 -21.39 0.32 -3.32
N ASP A 320 -21.26 -0.83 -2.65
CA ASP A 320 -21.42 -0.88 -1.20
C ASP A 320 -20.36 0.03 -0.56
N PRO A 321 -20.74 1.02 0.26
CA PRO A 321 -19.79 1.89 0.92
C PRO A 321 -18.76 1.14 1.77
N LEU A 322 -19.09 -0.02 2.34
CA LEU A 322 -18.14 -0.84 3.10
C LEU A 322 -17.04 -1.45 2.21
N LYS A 323 -17.27 -1.57 0.90
CA LYS A 323 -16.25 -1.92 -0.10
C LYS A 323 -15.52 -0.68 -0.62
N GLY A 324 -16.24 0.41 -0.88
CA GLY A 324 -15.66 1.62 -1.48
C GLY A 324 -14.81 2.46 -0.52
N MET A 325 -15.19 2.62 0.74
CA MET A 325 -14.40 3.41 1.70
C MET A 325 -12.97 2.87 1.88
N PRO A 326 -12.72 1.55 2.04
CA PRO A 326 -11.38 0.97 2.02
C PRO A 326 -10.56 1.32 0.77
N VAL A 327 -11.19 1.33 -0.41
CA VAL A 327 -10.55 1.65 -1.69
C VAL A 327 -10.01 3.09 -1.69
N ALA A 328 -10.74 4.03 -1.10
CA ALA A 328 -10.23 5.39 -0.91
C ALA A 328 -9.13 5.46 0.17
N LEU A 329 -9.28 4.73 1.27
CA LEU A 329 -8.34 4.69 2.39
C LEU A 329 -6.97 4.10 2.04
N THR A 330 -6.83 3.40 0.91
CA THR A 330 -5.54 2.94 0.37
C THR A 330 -4.51 4.07 0.24
N ALA A 331 -4.94 5.32 0.08
CA ALA A 331 -4.06 6.51 0.13
C ALA A 331 -3.18 6.59 1.39
N LEU A 332 -3.63 6.01 2.52
CA LEU A 332 -2.96 6.10 3.81
C LEU A 332 -1.95 4.97 4.06
N PHE A 333 -1.92 3.90 3.28
CA PHE A 333 -1.03 2.76 3.54
C PHE A 333 -0.45 2.10 2.29
N GLY A 334 -1.20 2.08 1.18
CA GLY A 334 -0.74 1.58 -0.11
C GLY A 334 -0.17 0.16 -0.08
N PHE A 335 0.59 -0.20 -1.11
CA PHE A 335 1.27 -1.49 -1.18
C PHE A 335 2.54 -1.52 -0.29
N PRO A 336 2.79 -2.59 0.50
CA PRO A 336 2.13 -3.89 0.53
C PRO A 336 0.92 -3.96 1.48
N GLY A 337 0.61 -2.90 2.23
CA GLY A 337 -0.53 -2.85 3.15
C GLY A 337 -1.86 -3.24 2.48
N ASP A 338 -2.12 -2.75 1.27
CA ASP A 338 -3.32 -3.11 0.49
C ASP A 338 -3.51 -4.63 0.36
N TYR A 339 -2.42 -5.32 0.03
CA TYR A 339 -2.39 -6.77 -0.12
C TYR A 339 -2.56 -7.47 1.24
N LEU A 340 -1.78 -7.06 2.24
CA LEU A 340 -1.77 -7.69 3.56
C LEU A 340 -3.15 -7.60 4.22
N LEU A 341 -3.77 -6.42 4.20
CA LEU A 341 -5.10 -6.26 4.78
C LEU A 341 -6.15 -7.10 4.06
N CYS A 342 -6.08 -7.28 2.74
CA CYS A 342 -6.97 -8.19 2.02
C CYS A 342 -6.79 -9.65 2.46
N GLU A 343 -5.54 -10.10 2.58
CA GLU A 343 -5.19 -11.46 3.02
C GLU A 343 -5.68 -11.70 4.45
N GLU A 344 -5.40 -10.78 5.37
CA GLU A 344 -5.83 -10.88 6.77
C GLU A 344 -7.36 -10.96 6.90
N VAL A 345 -8.09 -10.13 6.14
CA VAL A 345 -9.56 -10.13 6.15
C VAL A 345 -10.12 -11.41 5.56
N ALA A 346 -9.60 -11.86 4.42
CA ALA A 346 -10.02 -13.11 3.78
C ALA A 346 -9.79 -14.30 4.72
N ARG A 347 -8.57 -14.46 5.22
CA ARG A 347 -8.15 -15.51 6.15
C ARG A 347 -8.98 -15.54 7.44
N SER A 348 -9.27 -14.37 8.01
CA SER A 348 -9.96 -14.27 9.30
C SER A 348 -11.49 -14.39 9.22
N THR A 349 -12.07 -14.23 8.02
CA THR A 349 -13.52 -14.21 7.82
C THR A 349 -14.03 -15.46 7.12
N ALA A 350 -13.25 -16.03 6.20
CA ALA A 350 -13.64 -17.22 5.44
C ALA A 350 -13.79 -18.47 6.32
N ARG A 351 -14.69 -19.38 5.92
CA ARG A 351 -14.89 -20.70 6.52
C ARG A 351 -14.13 -21.79 5.75
N THR A 352 -13.91 -21.57 4.45
CA THR A 352 -13.24 -22.51 3.54
C THR A 352 -12.17 -21.80 2.71
N LYS A 353 -11.27 -22.57 2.09
CA LYS A 353 -10.24 -22.04 1.19
C LYS A 353 -10.82 -21.39 -0.07
N ASP A 354 -11.97 -21.85 -0.54
CA ASP A 354 -12.65 -21.25 -1.68
C ASP A 354 -13.25 -19.89 -1.31
N GLU A 355 -13.89 -19.77 -0.15
CA GLU A 355 -14.38 -18.49 0.37
C GLU A 355 -13.24 -17.49 0.60
N GLU A 356 -12.10 -17.95 1.13
CA GLU A 356 -10.90 -17.14 1.32
C GLU A 356 -10.45 -16.54 -0.01
N LYS A 357 -10.34 -17.37 -1.06
CA LYS A 357 -9.96 -16.93 -2.41
C LYS A 357 -10.98 -15.97 -3.02
N LEU A 358 -12.27 -16.21 -2.84
CA LEU A 358 -13.33 -15.33 -3.34
C LEU A 358 -13.31 -13.95 -2.65
N ILE A 359 -13.23 -13.91 -1.32
CA ILE A 359 -13.14 -12.66 -0.54
C ILE A 359 -11.88 -11.89 -0.93
N PHE A 360 -10.73 -12.58 -0.98
CA PHE A 360 -9.45 -11.98 -1.32
C PHE A 360 -9.48 -11.32 -2.69
N ASN A 361 -9.93 -12.04 -3.73
CA ASN A 361 -10.00 -11.52 -5.09
C ASN A 361 -10.98 -10.35 -5.26
N GLU A 362 -12.11 -10.40 -4.55
CA GLU A 362 -13.14 -9.36 -4.55
C GLU A 362 -12.64 -8.04 -3.93
N LEU A 363 -11.75 -8.12 -2.93
CA LEU A 363 -11.17 -6.97 -2.23
C LEU A 363 -9.89 -6.44 -2.89
N LEU A 364 -8.99 -7.34 -3.31
CA LEU A 364 -7.64 -6.98 -3.76
C LEU A 364 -7.67 -6.08 -5.00
N THR A 365 -8.43 -6.47 -6.03
CA THR A 365 -8.39 -5.77 -7.32
C THR A 365 -8.79 -4.29 -7.19
N PRO A 366 -9.93 -3.94 -6.55
CA PRO A 366 -10.29 -2.55 -6.31
C PRO A 366 -9.26 -1.80 -5.45
N MET A 367 -8.69 -2.44 -4.43
CA MET A 367 -7.72 -1.78 -3.54
C MET A 367 -6.43 -1.43 -4.26
N LEU A 368 -5.86 -2.35 -5.04
CA LEU A 368 -4.65 -2.06 -5.82
C LEU A 368 -4.88 -0.88 -6.77
N ILE A 369 -6.02 -0.87 -7.47
CA ILE A 369 -6.35 0.21 -8.41
C ILE A 369 -6.53 1.53 -7.66
N GLY A 370 -7.18 1.49 -6.49
CA GLY A 370 -7.31 2.66 -5.63
C GLY A 370 -5.95 3.22 -5.20
N GLY A 371 -5.08 2.37 -4.66
CA GLY A 371 -3.75 2.75 -4.20
C GLY A 371 -2.86 3.30 -5.31
N PHE A 372 -2.85 2.66 -6.49
CA PHE A 372 -2.10 3.18 -7.64
C PHE A 372 -2.69 4.51 -8.14
N THR A 373 -4.01 4.67 -8.11
CA THR A 373 -4.68 5.92 -8.50
C THR A 373 -4.27 7.05 -7.57
N THR A 374 -4.38 6.86 -6.25
CA THR A 374 -4.06 7.90 -5.28
C THR A 374 -2.59 8.26 -5.33
N VAL A 375 -1.68 7.28 -5.28
CA VAL A 375 -0.23 7.53 -5.32
C VAL A 375 0.20 8.25 -6.60
N THR A 376 -0.34 7.86 -7.76
CA THR A 376 0.01 8.50 -9.04
C THR A 376 -0.54 9.91 -9.12
N VAL A 377 -1.85 10.06 -8.91
CA VAL A 377 -2.53 11.34 -9.10
C VAL A 377 -2.04 12.34 -8.08
N ALA A 378 -1.86 11.92 -6.83
CA ALA A 378 -1.25 12.75 -5.80
C ALA A 378 0.17 13.16 -6.18
N SER A 379 1.03 12.24 -6.60
CA SER A 379 2.43 12.58 -6.97
C SER A 379 2.49 13.64 -8.08
N VAL A 380 1.63 13.53 -9.11
CA VAL A 380 1.53 14.52 -10.19
C VAL A 380 0.93 15.84 -9.70
N PHE A 381 -0.14 15.78 -8.90
CA PHE A 381 -0.84 16.95 -8.40
C PHE A 381 -0.01 17.75 -7.38
N ILE A 382 0.80 17.07 -6.58
CA ILE A 382 1.68 17.68 -5.58
C ILE A 382 2.89 18.28 -6.26
N ALA A 383 3.60 17.53 -7.11
CA ALA A 383 4.76 18.01 -7.83
C ALA A 383 4.44 19.18 -8.77
N GLY A 384 3.24 19.18 -9.37
CA GLY A 384 2.85 20.17 -10.36
C GLY A 384 2.09 21.38 -9.81
N ILE A 385 1.25 21.22 -8.79
CA ILE A 385 0.24 22.22 -8.42
C ILE A 385 0.40 22.67 -6.96
N LEU A 386 0.31 21.78 -5.98
CA LEU A 386 0.29 22.19 -4.56
C LEU A 386 1.58 22.87 -4.12
N VAL A 387 2.72 22.31 -4.54
CA VAL A 387 4.05 22.83 -4.23
C VAL A 387 4.33 24.16 -4.95
N SER A 388 3.66 24.44 -6.07
CA SER A 388 3.78 25.71 -6.81
C SER A 388 3.06 26.89 -6.14
N PHE A 389 2.19 26.61 -5.17
CA PHE A 389 1.50 27.63 -4.36
C PHE A 389 2.28 28.05 -3.11
N LEU A 390 3.44 27.41 -2.85
CA LEU A 390 4.42 27.81 -1.85
C LEU A 390 5.50 28.66 -2.52
#